data_AF-A0A937QTJ3-F1
#
_entry.id   AF-A0A937QTJ3-F1
#
_cell.length_a   1.000
_cell.length_b   1.000
_cell.length_c   1.000
_cell.angle_alpha   90.00
_cell.angle_beta   90.00
_cell.angle_gamma   90.00
#
_symmetry.space_group_name_H-M   'P 1'
#
loop_
_entity.id
_entity.type
_entity.pdbx_description
1 polymer ?
#
loop_
_entity_poly.entity_id
_entity_poly.type
_entity_poly.pdbx_seq_one_letter_code
_entity_poly.pdbx_strand_id
1 'polypeptide(L)'
;MWRLQYRNFGTHETLVGNFSVDVGDFLDHAGIRWFELRKTGNGSWSIYQEGTHSPDAHHRWMGSAAMDGSGNMALGYSVSSGTLYPSIRYATRLASDAAGTLQREVTLMAGSASQTNVNRWGDYSSMNVDPSDDATFWYTNEYLTDSGQGWRTRIGTFKIESVIYVEPDGSCGGNTPCYETIQEAMDAGNSGTIIRIAEGIYNEDLILDTSKAITLQGGWDSAFTVRSSSSTVGSITVSNGTIISDSLVVQ
;
A
#
# COMPACT_ATOMS: atom_id res chain seq x y z
N MET A 1 -0.62 -14.07 -16.79
CA MET A 1 -1.26 -12.88 -16.18
C MET A 1 -2.34 -13.36 -15.22
N TRP A 2 -2.23 -13.02 -13.94
CA TRP A 2 -3.28 -13.33 -12.95
C TRP A 2 -4.51 -12.44 -13.18
N ARG A 3 -5.66 -12.77 -12.58
CA ARG A 3 -6.93 -12.06 -12.83
C ARG A 3 -6.80 -10.55 -12.58
N LEU A 4 -7.52 -9.77 -13.38
CA LEU A 4 -7.88 -8.39 -13.02
C LEU A 4 -8.72 -8.41 -11.75
N GLN A 5 -8.37 -7.61 -10.75
CA GLN A 5 -9.18 -7.46 -9.55
C GLN A 5 -10.15 -6.29 -9.74
N TYR A 6 -11.44 -6.58 -9.65
CA TYR A 6 -12.52 -5.60 -9.62
C TYR A 6 -12.82 -5.15 -8.20
N ARG A 7 -13.15 -3.88 -8.02
CA ARG A 7 -13.63 -3.34 -6.75
C ARG A 7 -14.62 -2.19 -6.95
N ASN A 8 -15.63 -2.11 -6.09
CA ASN A 8 -16.61 -1.02 -6.08
C ASN A 8 -16.49 -0.22 -4.78
N PHE A 9 -16.17 1.08 -4.89
CA PHE A 9 -16.03 2.01 -3.77
C PHE A 9 -17.30 2.85 -3.54
N GLY A 10 -18.41 2.51 -4.21
CA GLY A 10 -19.68 3.26 -4.19
C GLY A 10 -19.65 4.52 -5.07
N THR A 11 -18.59 5.33 -4.94
CA THR A 11 -18.40 6.54 -5.78
C THR A 11 -17.82 6.22 -7.15
N HIS A 12 -17.04 5.15 -7.25
CA HIS A 12 -16.41 4.67 -8.47
C HIS A 12 -16.11 3.18 -8.39
N GLU A 13 -15.90 2.56 -9.54
CA GLU A 13 -15.48 1.17 -9.70
C GLU A 13 -14.05 1.16 -10.25
N THR A 14 -13.24 0.18 -9.84
CA THR A 14 -11.85 0.02 -10.27
C THR A 14 -11.59 -1.38 -10.80
N LEU A 15 -10.66 -1.47 -11.74
CA LEU A 15 -10.01 -2.70 -12.18
C LEU A 15 -8.51 -2.49 -12.12
N VAL A 16 -7.81 -3.27 -11.31
CA VAL A 16 -6.34 -3.24 -11.24
C VAL A 16 -5.73 -4.49 -11.89
N GLY A 17 -4.69 -4.28 -12.68
CA GLY A 17 -4.03 -5.31 -13.45
C GLY A 17 -2.57 -4.97 -13.76
N ASN A 18 -1.87 -5.95 -14.33
CA ASN A 18 -0.48 -5.80 -14.74
C ASN A 18 -0.09 -6.80 -15.84
N PHE A 19 1.01 -6.52 -16.55
CA PHE A 19 1.66 -7.45 -17.46
C PHE A 19 3.15 -7.12 -17.59
N SER A 20 3.95 -8.12 -17.98
CA SER A 20 5.38 -7.92 -18.24
C SER A 20 5.59 -7.15 -19.55
N VAL A 21 6.56 -6.23 -19.53
CA VAL A 21 6.96 -5.42 -20.68
C VAL A 21 8.48 -5.37 -20.78
N ASP A 22 9.00 -5.17 -21.98
CA ASP A 22 10.36 -4.64 -22.16
C ASP A 22 10.36 -3.16 -21.73
N VAL A 23 11.33 -2.76 -20.92
CA VAL A 23 11.41 -1.38 -20.39
C VAL A 23 11.97 -0.37 -21.42
N GLY A 24 12.44 -0.84 -22.58
CA GLY A 24 12.92 0.01 -23.67
C GLY A 24 14.34 0.54 -23.47
N ASP A 25 15.16 -0.15 -22.67
CA ASP A 25 16.57 0.20 -22.40
C ASP A 25 17.56 -0.50 -23.37
N PHE A 26 17.05 -1.24 -24.35
CA PHE A 26 17.82 -2.05 -25.32
C PHE A 26 18.61 -3.21 -24.70
N LEU A 27 18.26 -3.65 -23.48
CA LEU A 27 18.91 -4.76 -22.77
C LEU A 27 17.97 -5.98 -22.58
N ASP A 28 16.85 -6.04 -23.30
CA ASP A 28 15.78 -7.04 -23.11
C ASP A 28 15.35 -7.14 -21.63
N HIS A 29 15.34 -6.00 -20.95
CA HIS A 29 15.12 -5.93 -19.52
C HIS A 29 13.62 -5.90 -19.22
N ALA A 30 13.18 -6.91 -18.47
CA ALA A 30 11.77 -7.13 -18.19
C ALA A 30 11.34 -6.30 -16.97
N GLY A 31 10.34 -5.44 -17.15
CA GLY A 31 9.64 -4.73 -16.09
C GLY A 31 8.17 -5.14 -16.01
N ILE A 32 7.45 -4.56 -15.05
CA ILE A 32 6.01 -4.77 -14.90
C ILE A 32 5.25 -3.49 -15.23
N ARG A 33 4.44 -3.49 -16.30
CA ARG A 33 3.41 -2.47 -16.51
C ARG A 33 2.24 -2.78 -15.60
N TRP A 34 1.84 -1.83 -14.77
CA TRP A 34 0.63 -1.93 -13.95
C TRP A 34 -0.31 -0.79 -14.28
N PHE A 35 -1.59 -0.99 -14.03
CA PHE A 35 -2.62 0.00 -14.31
C PHE A 35 -3.82 -0.15 -13.38
N GLU A 36 -4.53 0.95 -13.21
CA GLU A 36 -5.88 1.02 -12.69
C GLU A 36 -6.78 1.60 -13.77
N LEU A 37 -7.80 0.84 -14.17
CA LEU A 37 -8.94 1.40 -14.89
C LEU A 37 -9.97 1.87 -13.86
N ARG A 38 -10.62 3.00 -14.12
CA ARG A 38 -11.69 3.53 -13.28
C ARG A 38 -12.93 3.81 -14.11
N LYS A 39 -14.08 3.60 -13.48
CA LYS A 39 -15.39 3.97 -13.99
C LYS A 39 -16.15 4.71 -12.89
N THR A 40 -16.70 5.87 -13.19
CA THR A 40 -17.50 6.68 -12.26
C THR A 40 -18.95 6.72 -12.74
N GLY A 41 -19.89 6.37 -11.85
CA GLY A 41 -21.31 6.28 -12.19
C GLY A 41 -21.58 5.38 -13.40
N ASN A 42 -22.39 5.88 -14.35
CA ASN A 42 -22.69 5.19 -15.61
C ASN A 42 -21.69 5.50 -16.75
N GLY A 43 -20.52 6.08 -16.42
CA GLY A 43 -19.49 6.40 -17.40
C GLY A 43 -18.80 5.16 -18.01
N SER A 44 -17.90 5.41 -18.95
CA SER A 44 -17.03 4.39 -19.54
C SER A 44 -15.80 4.11 -18.66
N TRP A 45 -15.22 2.92 -18.79
CA TRP A 45 -13.91 2.61 -18.23
C TRP A 45 -12.83 3.43 -18.96
N SER A 46 -11.93 4.04 -18.20
CA SER A 46 -10.73 4.70 -18.71
C SER A 46 -9.53 4.39 -17.82
N ILE A 47 -8.31 4.59 -18.35
CA ILE A 47 -7.09 4.53 -17.54
C ILE A 47 -7.15 5.69 -16.55
N TYR A 48 -7.15 5.36 -15.26
CA TYR A 48 -7.02 6.36 -14.20
C TYR A 48 -5.55 6.62 -13.89
N GLN A 49 -4.75 5.56 -13.83
CA GLN A 49 -3.31 5.64 -13.69
C GLN A 49 -2.63 4.36 -14.16
N GLU A 50 -1.35 4.49 -14.47
CA GLU A 50 -0.49 3.39 -14.88
C GLU A 50 0.97 3.77 -14.67
N GLY A 51 1.83 2.75 -14.59
CA GLY A 51 3.26 2.93 -14.45
C GLY A 51 4.03 1.68 -14.84
N THR A 52 5.31 1.83 -15.15
CA THR A 52 6.22 0.71 -15.40
C THR A 52 7.17 0.58 -14.22
N HIS A 53 7.06 -0.53 -13.49
CA HIS A 53 7.92 -0.81 -12.34
C HIS A 53 9.22 -1.48 -12.78
N SER A 54 10.30 -0.70 -12.73
CA SER A 54 11.68 -1.13 -13.02
C SER A 54 12.70 -0.20 -12.32
N PRO A 55 12.77 -0.22 -10.97
CA PRO A 55 13.60 0.71 -10.20
C PRO A 55 15.11 0.45 -10.27
N ASP A 56 15.54 -0.68 -10.83
CA ASP A 56 16.94 -1.10 -10.96
C ASP A 56 17.10 -2.01 -12.19
N ALA A 57 18.28 -2.61 -12.38
CA ALA A 57 18.59 -3.49 -13.52
C ALA A 57 18.15 -4.97 -13.35
N HIS A 58 17.33 -5.30 -12.35
CA HIS A 58 16.81 -6.65 -12.17
C HIS A 58 15.53 -6.88 -12.98
N HIS A 59 15.44 -8.03 -13.65
CA HIS A 59 14.24 -8.42 -14.37
C HIS A 59 13.09 -8.72 -13.40
N ARG A 60 11.88 -8.31 -13.76
CA ARG A 60 10.65 -8.52 -13.00
C ARG A 60 9.56 -9.14 -13.89
N TRP A 61 8.95 -10.23 -13.45
CA TRP A 61 7.93 -10.95 -14.22
C TRP A 61 6.91 -11.67 -13.33
N MET A 62 5.87 -12.23 -13.95
CA MET A 62 4.75 -12.91 -13.27
C MET A 62 4.11 -12.06 -12.16
N GLY A 63 3.79 -10.81 -12.51
CA GLY A 63 3.17 -9.89 -11.58
C GLY A 63 1.73 -10.25 -11.21
N SER A 64 1.31 -9.84 -10.01
CA SER A 64 -0.06 -9.92 -9.51
C SER A 64 -0.36 -8.68 -8.68
N ALA A 65 -1.50 -8.02 -8.93
CA ALA A 65 -1.86 -6.76 -8.30
C ALA A 65 -3.22 -6.86 -7.62
N ALA A 66 -3.37 -6.16 -6.49
CA ALA A 66 -4.66 -6.00 -5.82
C ALA A 66 -4.72 -4.62 -5.12
N MET A 67 -5.92 -4.16 -4.85
CA MET A 67 -6.27 -2.93 -4.16
C MET A 67 -7.18 -3.23 -2.96
N ASP A 68 -6.86 -2.61 -1.82
CA ASP A 68 -7.61 -2.74 -0.57
C ASP A 68 -8.82 -1.78 -0.51
N GLY A 69 -9.58 -1.88 0.59
CA GLY A 69 -10.74 -1.03 0.89
C GLY A 69 -10.43 0.46 1.02
N SER A 70 -9.17 0.80 1.23
CA SER A 70 -8.67 2.16 1.35
C SER A 70 -8.16 2.73 0.03
N GLY A 71 -8.15 1.93 -1.04
CA GLY A 71 -7.62 2.32 -2.35
C GLY A 71 -6.09 2.20 -2.46
N ASN A 72 -5.43 1.62 -1.47
CA ASN A 72 -4.01 1.31 -1.55
C ASN A 72 -3.82 0.07 -2.43
N MET A 73 -2.74 0.02 -3.19
CA MET A 73 -2.48 -1.06 -4.14
C MET A 73 -1.15 -1.74 -3.83
N ALA A 74 -1.13 -3.06 -3.90
CA ALA A 74 0.08 -3.85 -3.87
C ALA A 74 0.31 -4.54 -5.22
N LEU A 75 1.57 -4.58 -5.63
CA LEU A 75 2.05 -5.28 -6.83
C LEU A 75 3.17 -6.24 -6.43
N GLY A 76 2.89 -7.55 -6.46
CA GLY A 76 3.87 -8.60 -6.23
C GLY A 76 4.39 -9.18 -7.54
N TYR A 77 5.66 -9.60 -7.59
CA TYR A 77 6.29 -10.20 -8.78
C TYR A 77 7.49 -11.09 -8.40
N SER A 78 7.93 -11.89 -9.36
CA SER A 78 9.25 -12.54 -9.31
C SER A 78 10.33 -11.56 -9.77
N VAL A 79 11.53 -11.65 -9.20
CA VAL A 79 12.69 -10.82 -9.54
C VAL A 79 13.97 -11.66 -9.67
N SER A 80 14.83 -11.37 -10.64
CA SER A 80 16.14 -12.01 -10.81
C SER A 80 17.08 -11.21 -11.71
N SER A 81 18.36 -11.58 -11.67
CA SER A 81 19.36 -11.17 -12.65
C SER A 81 20.53 -12.16 -12.64
N GLY A 82 21.59 -11.87 -13.39
CA GLY A 82 22.85 -12.62 -13.28
C GLY A 82 23.50 -12.58 -11.89
N THR A 83 23.09 -11.67 -11.01
CA THR A 83 23.63 -11.50 -9.64
C THR A 83 22.59 -11.71 -8.54
N LEU A 84 21.33 -11.98 -8.90
CA LEU A 84 20.23 -12.15 -7.96
C LEU A 84 19.46 -13.42 -8.32
N TYR A 85 19.45 -14.38 -7.39
CA TYR A 85 18.63 -15.57 -7.52
C TYR A 85 17.14 -15.20 -7.60
N PRO A 86 16.34 -15.92 -8.41
CA PRO A 86 14.90 -15.75 -8.47
C PRO A 86 14.25 -15.67 -7.08
N SER A 87 13.71 -14.49 -6.78
CA SER A 87 13.18 -14.10 -5.49
C SER A 87 11.77 -13.52 -5.64
N ILE A 88 11.07 -13.39 -4.52
CA ILE A 88 9.72 -12.81 -4.46
C ILE A 88 9.82 -11.42 -3.85
N ARG A 89 9.44 -10.41 -4.63
CA ARG A 89 9.35 -9.01 -4.18
C ARG A 89 7.95 -8.47 -4.39
N TYR A 90 7.64 -7.39 -3.68
CA TYR A 90 6.44 -6.61 -3.91
C TYR A 90 6.74 -5.13 -3.71
N ALA A 91 5.95 -4.28 -4.35
CA ALA A 91 5.90 -2.85 -4.12
C ALA A 91 4.46 -2.43 -3.82
N THR A 92 4.30 -1.33 -3.11
CA THR A 92 2.99 -0.83 -2.67
C THR A 92 2.80 0.61 -3.15
N ARG A 93 1.57 1.09 -3.10
CA ARG A 93 1.26 2.51 -3.15
C ARG A 93 0.05 2.81 -2.30
N LEU A 94 0.08 3.95 -1.62
CA LEU A 94 -1.07 4.53 -0.96
C LEU A 94 -2.03 5.13 -2.00
N ALA A 95 -3.31 5.22 -1.65
CA ALA A 95 -4.28 5.96 -2.47
C ALA A 95 -3.87 7.43 -2.68
N SER A 96 -3.16 8.01 -1.71
CA SER A 96 -2.63 9.38 -1.72
C SER A 96 -1.30 9.54 -2.45
N ASP A 97 -0.62 8.45 -2.84
CA ASP A 97 0.64 8.56 -3.57
C ASP A 97 0.40 9.17 -4.96
N ALA A 98 1.38 9.93 -5.45
CA ALA A 98 1.34 10.51 -6.80
C ALA A 98 1.00 9.44 -7.86
N ALA A 99 0.06 9.77 -8.75
CA ALA A 99 -0.45 8.83 -9.74
C ALA A 99 0.68 8.26 -10.61
N GLY A 100 0.60 6.95 -10.90
CA GLY A 100 1.59 6.26 -11.73
C GLY A 100 2.91 5.93 -11.02
N THR A 101 3.01 6.15 -9.70
CA THR A 101 4.18 5.78 -8.90
C THR A 101 3.90 4.63 -7.94
N LEU A 102 4.96 3.90 -7.60
CA LEU A 102 5.01 2.91 -6.52
C LEU A 102 6.08 3.31 -5.52
N GLN A 103 5.89 2.91 -4.27
CA GLN A 103 6.87 3.02 -3.21
C GLN A 103 8.02 2.02 -3.42
N ARG A 104 9.03 2.10 -2.55
CA ARG A 104 10.18 1.19 -2.57
C ARG A 104 9.72 -0.26 -2.45
N GLU A 105 10.31 -1.14 -3.26
CA GLU A 105 10.04 -2.57 -3.19
C GLU A 105 10.64 -3.25 -1.96
N VAL A 106 10.00 -4.32 -1.52
CA VAL A 106 10.36 -5.14 -0.35
C VAL A 106 10.54 -6.59 -0.79
N THR A 107 11.53 -7.28 -0.22
CA THR A 107 11.75 -8.71 -0.45
C THR A 107 10.91 -9.53 0.52
N LEU A 108 9.92 -10.27 -0.02
CA LEU A 108 9.11 -11.21 0.75
C LEU A 108 9.86 -12.52 0.99
N MET A 109 10.61 -12.99 -0.02
CA MET A 109 11.42 -14.19 0.08
C MET A 109 12.59 -14.13 -0.89
N ALA A 110 13.81 -14.30 -0.37
CA ALA A 110 15.00 -14.45 -1.19
C ALA A 110 15.14 -15.91 -1.67
N GLY A 111 15.41 -16.09 -2.95
CA GLY A 111 15.87 -17.37 -3.49
C GLY A 111 17.34 -17.62 -3.22
N SER A 112 17.74 -18.89 -3.29
CA SER A 112 19.13 -19.32 -3.14
C SER A 112 19.63 -20.19 -4.30
N ALA A 113 18.81 -20.37 -5.34
CA ALA A 113 19.14 -21.18 -6.51
C ALA A 113 18.41 -20.70 -7.77
N SER A 114 18.80 -21.25 -8.92
CA SER A 114 18.24 -20.88 -10.23
C SER A 114 17.65 -22.07 -10.97
N GLN A 115 16.63 -21.80 -11.79
CA GLN A 115 16.05 -22.78 -12.67
C GLN A 115 16.90 -22.91 -13.94
N THR A 116 17.47 -24.09 -14.17
CA THR A 116 18.45 -24.29 -15.27
C THR A 116 17.97 -25.24 -16.36
N ASN A 117 16.91 -26.01 -16.13
CA ASN A 117 16.57 -27.17 -16.96
C ASN A 117 15.24 -27.01 -17.72
N VAL A 118 14.45 -25.97 -17.42
CA VAL A 118 13.15 -25.70 -18.05
C VAL A 118 12.88 -24.19 -18.12
N ASN A 119 12.07 -23.78 -19.09
CA ASN A 119 11.72 -22.36 -19.33
C ASN A 119 10.33 -21.97 -18.80
N ARG A 120 9.61 -22.89 -18.14
CA ARG A 120 8.29 -22.61 -17.55
C ARG A 120 8.46 -22.07 -16.13
N TRP A 121 7.87 -20.92 -15.83
CA TRP A 121 7.92 -20.25 -14.53
C TRP A 121 6.56 -19.65 -14.17
N GLY A 122 6.09 -19.89 -12.95
CA GLY A 122 5.10 -19.05 -12.28
C GLY A 122 3.68 -19.12 -12.84
N ASP A 123 3.12 -20.33 -12.97
CA ASP A 123 1.70 -20.49 -13.33
C ASP A 123 0.74 -19.88 -12.28
N TYR A 124 1.22 -19.64 -11.05
CA TYR A 124 0.40 -19.27 -9.89
C TYR A 124 1.04 -18.15 -9.04
N SER A 125 1.07 -16.92 -9.56
CA SER A 125 1.33 -15.69 -8.76
C SER A 125 0.02 -15.01 -8.42
N SER A 126 -0.30 -14.84 -7.14
CA SER A 126 -1.63 -14.40 -6.70
C SER A 126 -1.57 -13.42 -5.55
N MET A 127 -1.96 -12.18 -5.80
CA MET A 127 -2.20 -11.14 -4.81
C MET A 127 -3.71 -11.04 -4.56
N ASN A 128 -4.15 -11.14 -3.31
CA ASN A 128 -5.55 -10.98 -2.93
C ASN A 128 -5.65 -10.16 -1.63
N VAL A 129 -6.78 -9.46 -1.46
CA VAL A 129 -7.12 -8.79 -0.21
C VAL A 129 -8.02 -9.70 0.61
N ASP A 130 -7.76 -9.78 1.90
CA ASP A 130 -8.57 -10.51 2.86
C ASP A 130 -9.94 -9.85 2.99
N PRO A 131 -11.05 -10.54 2.67
CA PRO A 131 -12.37 -9.94 2.72
C PRO A 131 -12.88 -9.70 4.15
N SER A 132 -12.21 -10.24 5.18
CA SER A 132 -12.64 -10.08 6.58
C SER A 132 -12.30 -8.71 7.16
N ASP A 133 -11.21 -8.11 6.70
CA ASP A 133 -10.77 -6.77 7.13
C ASP A 133 -10.54 -5.78 5.99
N ASP A 134 -10.61 -6.27 4.75
CA ASP A 134 -10.51 -5.46 3.54
C ASP A 134 -9.21 -4.66 3.42
N ALA A 135 -8.17 -5.08 4.14
CA ALA A 135 -6.89 -4.38 4.28
C ALA A 135 -5.68 -5.31 4.23
N THR A 136 -5.80 -6.55 4.70
CA THR A 136 -4.70 -7.52 4.68
C THR A 136 -4.48 -8.05 3.26
N PHE A 137 -3.26 -7.91 2.74
CA PHE A 137 -2.85 -8.55 1.50
C PHE A 137 -2.32 -9.95 1.78
N TRP A 138 -2.70 -10.90 0.93
CA TRP A 138 -2.15 -12.24 0.84
C TRP A 138 -1.45 -12.41 -0.51
N TYR A 139 -0.16 -12.71 -0.47
CA TYR A 139 0.63 -12.92 -1.68
C TYR A 139 1.22 -14.33 -1.73
N THR A 140 0.97 -15.01 -2.84
CA THR A 140 1.52 -16.34 -3.15
C THR A 140 2.35 -16.26 -4.43
N ASN A 141 3.59 -16.76 -4.38
CA ASN A 141 4.44 -16.91 -5.57
C ASN A 141 5.50 -18.02 -5.35
N GLU A 142 6.20 -18.40 -6.41
CA GLU A 142 7.28 -19.38 -6.38
C GLU A 142 8.67 -18.75 -6.25
N TYR A 143 9.59 -19.51 -5.67
CA TYR A 143 11.02 -19.22 -5.55
C TYR A 143 11.82 -20.54 -5.56
N LEU A 144 13.15 -20.49 -5.65
CA LEU A 144 14.00 -21.69 -5.64
C LEU A 144 14.97 -21.73 -4.45
N THR A 145 15.11 -22.92 -3.89
CA THR A 145 16.17 -23.26 -2.93
C THR A 145 17.22 -24.19 -3.51
N ASP A 146 16.85 -24.96 -4.54
CA ASP A 146 17.69 -25.97 -5.18
C ASP A 146 17.67 -25.77 -6.70
N SER A 147 18.84 -25.85 -7.35
CA SER A 147 18.95 -25.59 -8.80
C SER A 147 18.22 -26.65 -9.63
N GLY A 148 17.72 -26.26 -10.80
CA GLY A 148 16.92 -27.12 -11.67
C GLY A 148 15.42 -26.90 -11.47
N GLN A 149 14.62 -27.95 -11.27
CA GLN A 149 13.16 -27.84 -11.10
C GLN A 149 12.71 -27.88 -9.62
N GLY A 150 13.56 -27.40 -8.71
CA GLY A 150 13.34 -27.44 -7.26
C GLY A 150 12.53 -26.27 -6.71
N TRP A 151 11.50 -25.79 -7.42
CA TRP A 151 10.70 -24.65 -6.96
C TRP A 151 9.95 -24.97 -5.66
N ARG A 152 9.66 -23.89 -4.93
CA ARG A 152 8.96 -23.86 -3.65
C ARG A 152 7.92 -22.74 -3.71
N THR A 153 6.83 -22.91 -2.98
CA THR A 153 5.83 -21.83 -2.81
C THR A 153 6.10 -21.08 -1.52
N ARG A 154 5.97 -19.75 -1.58
CA ARG A 154 5.85 -18.90 -0.40
C ARG A 154 4.47 -18.26 -0.40
N ILE A 155 3.84 -18.27 0.78
CA ILE A 155 2.65 -17.47 1.07
C ILE A 155 3.06 -16.48 2.15
N GLY A 156 2.80 -15.20 1.92
CA GLY A 156 3.07 -14.12 2.86
C GLY A 156 1.90 -13.17 2.97
N THR A 157 1.88 -12.41 4.06
CA THR A 157 0.85 -11.42 4.32
C THR A 157 1.45 -10.11 4.83
N PHE A 158 0.81 -9.00 4.50
CA PHE A 158 1.17 -7.65 4.94
C PHE A 158 -0.04 -6.72 4.86
N LYS A 159 0.02 -5.60 5.57
CA LYS A 159 -0.91 -4.46 5.44
C LYS A 159 -0.15 -3.25 4.91
N ILE A 160 -0.84 -2.39 4.18
CA ILE A 160 -0.31 -1.07 3.81
C ILE A 160 -0.84 -0.09 4.85
N GLU A 161 0.07 0.46 5.67
CA GLU A 161 -0.30 1.45 6.68
C GLU A 161 -0.09 2.86 6.13
N SER A 162 -1.12 3.70 6.25
CA SER A 162 -1.00 5.14 6.06
C SER A 162 -0.89 5.79 7.43
N VAL A 163 0.23 6.46 7.69
CA VAL A 163 0.45 7.19 8.94
C VAL A 163 0.59 8.68 8.64
N ILE A 164 -0.20 9.49 9.32
CA ILE A 164 -0.13 10.95 9.30
C ILE A 164 0.26 11.42 10.71
N TYR A 165 1.04 12.49 10.79
CA TYR A 165 1.55 13.05 12.04
C TYR A 165 0.95 14.43 12.29
N VAL A 166 0.63 14.72 13.55
CA VAL A 166 0.05 16.00 13.97
C VAL A 166 0.84 16.57 15.13
N GLU A 167 1.39 17.76 14.94
CA GLU A 167 2.12 18.54 15.93
C GLU A 167 1.83 20.04 15.69
N PRO A 168 1.28 20.80 16.66
CA PRO A 168 0.88 22.20 16.45
C PRO A 168 1.97 23.16 16.01
N ASP A 169 3.25 22.83 16.23
CA ASP A 169 4.37 23.65 15.74
C ASP A 169 4.81 23.29 14.30
N GLY A 170 4.14 22.32 13.67
CA GLY A 170 4.44 21.81 12.32
C GLY A 170 5.72 20.97 12.24
N SER A 171 6.35 20.65 13.38
CA SER A 171 7.64 19.98 13.46
C SER A 171 7.49 18.54 13.96
N CYS A 172 6.98 17.66 13.10
CA CYS A 172 6.77 16.24 13.43
C CYS A 172 8.04 15.38 13.48
N GLY A 173 9.18 15.91 13.95
CA GLY A 173 10.44 15.16 14.07
C GLY A 173 11.03 14.67 12.74
N GLY A 174 10.66 15.31 11.62
CA GLY A 174 11.04 14.89 10.25
C GLY A 174 10.11 13.84 9.62
N ASN A 175 9.07 13.40 10.34
CA ASN A 175 8.06 12.51 9.80
C ASN A 175 7.13 13.27 8.84
N THR A 176 6.70 12.60 7.77
CA THR A 176 5.77 13.15 6.78
C THR A 176 4.70 12.11 6.42
N PRO A 177 3.46 12.53 6.10
CA PRO A 177 2.94 13.90 6.14
C PRO A 177 2.76 14.46 7.56
N CYS A 178 3.01 15.76 7.75
CA CYS A 178 2.89 16.47 9.03
C CYS A 178 1.87 17.60 8.90
N TYR A 179 0.93 17.70 9.85
CA TYR A 179 -0.09 18.74 9.91
C TYR A 179 -0.04 19.43 11.27
N GLU A 180 -0.48 20.70 11.29
CA GLU A 180 -0.53 21.50 12.53
C GLU A 180 -1.82 21.23 13.34
N THR A 181 -2.88 20.77 12.66
CA THR A 181 -4.19 20.50 13.29
C THR A 181 -4.63 19.06 13.08
N ILE A 182 -5.43 18.55 14.01
CA ILE A 182 -6.00 17.20 13.91
C ILE A 182 -7.05 17.18 12.79
N GLN A 183 -7.85 18.24 12.65
CA GLN A 183 -8.88 18.30 11.60
C GLN A 183 -8.27 18.22 10.19
N GLU A 184 -7.18 18.92 9.90
CA GLU A 184 -6.55 18.85 8.57
C GLU A 184 -5.99 17.45 8.28
N ALA A 185 -5.39 16.80 9.29
CA ALA A 185 -4.94 15.42 9.16
C ALA A 185 -6.11 14.45 8.95
N MET A 186 -7.22 14.67 9.66
CA MET A 186 -8.45 13.91 9.47
C MET A 186 -8.96 14.08 8.06
N ASP A 187 -9.02 15.29 7.51
CA ASP A 187 -9.51 15.58 6.17
C ASP A 187 -8.63 14.95 5.09
N ALA A 188 -7.30 15.03 5.26
CA ALA A 188 -6.33 14.45 4.33
C ALA A 188 -6.25 12.91 4.37
N GLY A 189 -6.52 12.30 5.53
CA GLY A 189 -6.47 10.86 5.71
C GLY A 189 -7.53 10.13 4.88
N ASN A 190 -7.13 9.02 4.26
CA ASN A 190 -8.06 8.05 3.67
C ASN A 190 -8.58 7.07 4.73
N SER A 191 -9.53 6.22 4.36
CA SER A 191 -9.94 5.11 5.24
C SER A 191 -8.70 4.26 5.63
N GLY A 192 -8.65 3.73 6.85
CA GLY A 192 -7.51 3.00 7.41
C GLY A 192 -6.33 3.86 7.87
N THR A 193 -6.36 5.19 7.72
CA THR A 193 -5.25 6.06 8.14
C THR A 193 -5.12 6.09 9.67
N ILE A 194 -3.88 5.98 10.14
CA ILE A 194 -3.51 6.20 11.55
C ILE A 194 -2.95 7.62 11.67
N ILE A 195 -3.62 8.45 12.44
CA ILE A 195 -3.19 9.81 12.75
C ILE A 195 -2.52 9.77 14.12
N ARG A 196 -1.20 9.92 14.15
CA ARG A 196 -0.43 10.04 15.38
C ARG A 196 -0.38 11.51 15.78
N ILE A 197 -0.83 11.79 17.00
CA ILE A 197 -1.01 13.14 17.52
C ILE A 197 -0.04 13.30 18.69
N ALA A 198 0.79 14.34 18.64
CA ALA A 198 1.69 14.69 19.72
C ALA A 198 0.91 14.99 21.01
N GLU A 199 1.54 14.80 22.16
CA GLU A 199 0.95 15.13 23.44
C GLU A 199 0.67 16.65 23.53
N GLY A 200 -0.49 17.02 24.03
CA GLY A 200 -0.87 18.43 24.08
C GLY A 200 -2.37 18.65 24.19
N ILE A 201 -2.74 19.93 24.22
CA ILE A 201 -4.13 20.39 24.23
C ILE A 201 -4.42 21.01 22.87
N TYR A 202 -5.31 20.37 22.13
CA TYR A 202 -5.79 20.80 20.82
C TYR A 202 -7.19 21.39 21.03
N ASN A 203 -7.30 22.72 20.94
CA ASN A 203 -8.58 23.42 21.08
C ASN A 203 -9.37 23.32 19.76
N GLU A 204 -9.68 22.10 19.35
CA GLU A 204 -10.37 21.76 18.11
C GLU A 204 -11.69 21.03 18.39
N ASP A 205 -12.70 21.34 17.58
CA ASP A 205 -13.96 20.61 17.49
C ASP A 205 -13.90 19.72 16.24
N LEU A 206 -13.56 18.45 16.44
CA LEU A 206 -13.30 17.52 15.34
C LEU A 206 -14.60 17.06 14.69
N ILE A 207 -14.65 17.07 13.36
CA ILE A 207 -15.80 16.65 12.58
C ILE A 207 -15.35 15.59 11.57
N LEU A 208 -15.98 14.42 11.62
CA LEU A 208 -15.91 13.41 10.57
C LEU A 208 -17.29 13.27 9.91
N ASP A 209 -17.42 13.81 8.70
CA ASP A 209 -18.64 13.78 7.89
C ASP A 209 -18.47 13.00 6.56
N THR A 210 -17.30 12.41 6.37
CA THR A 210 -16.98 11.57 5.22
C THR A 210 -17.01 10.09 5.59
N SER A 211 -17.46 9.23 4.68
CA SER A 211 -17.54 7.78 4.88
C SER A 211 -16.14 7.13 4.83
N LYS A 212 -15.34 7.33 5.87
CA LYS A 212 -14.03 6.72 6.07
C LYS A 212 -13.84 6.26 7.52
N ALA A 213 -12.97 5.28 7.72
CA ALA A 213 -12.53 4.85 9.05
C ALA A 213 -11.12 5.38 9.32
N ILE A 214 -10.90 6.09 10.42
CA ILE A 214 -9.57 6.60 10.81
C ILE A 214 -9.26 6.24 12.26
N THR A 215 -7.97 6.13 12.58
CA THR A 215 -7.51 5.91 13.95
C THR A 215 -6.79 7.15 14.45
N LEU A 216 -7.26 7.76 15.54
CA LEU A 216 -6.58 8.83 16.25
C LEU A 216 -5.78 8.23 17.41
N GLN A 217 -4.46 8.43 17.40
CA GLN A 217 -3.55 7.97 18.45
C GLN A 217 -2.87 9.18 19.11
N GLY A 218 -3.36 9.59 20.28
CA GLY A 218 -2.79 10.71 21.04
C GLY A 218 -1.60 10.35 21.93
N GLY A 219 -0.94 11.37 22.46
CA GLY A 219 0.08 11.24 23.52
C GLY A 219 1.48 10.84 23.05
N TRP A 220 1.81 11.07 21.78
CA TRP A 220 3.16 10.87 21.26
C TRP A 220 4.10 11.99 21.67
N ASP A 221 5.39 11.69 21.85
CA ASP A 221 6.42 12.74 21.90
C ASP A 221 6.57 13.42 20.52
N SER A 222 7.22 14.59 20.47
CA SER A 222 7.41 15.35 19.21
C SER A 222 8.29 14.62 18.18
N ALA A 223 9.00 13.57 18.60
CA ALA A 223 9.75 12.67 17.72
C ALA A 223 8.91 11.49 17.19
N PHE A 224 7.71 11.27 17.73
CA PHE A 224 6.83 10.13 17.43
C PHE A 224 7.47 8.76 17.63
N THR A 225 8.29 8.64 18.67
CA THR A 225 9.00 7.40 19.05
C THR A 225 8.45 6.76 20.31
N VAL A 226 7.87 7.54 21.22
CA VAL A 226 7.35 7.08 22.51
C VAL A 226 5.94 7.64 22.72
N ARG A 227 5.05 6.80 23.26
CA ARG A 227 3.71 7.20 23.68
C ARG A 227 3.56 6.96 25.17
N SER A 228 3.60 8.04 25.95
CA SER A 228 3.57 7.96 27.43
C SER A 228 2.48 8.82 28.08
N SER A 229 1.71 9.54 27.26
CA SER A 229 0.73 10.53 27.69
C SER A 229 -0.58 10.37 26.89
N SER A 230 -1.41 11.42 26.89
CA SER A 230 -2.60 11.56 26.07
C SER A 230 -2.64 12.94 25.39
N SER A 231 -3.43 13.06 24.33
CA SER A 231 -3.75 14.37 23.73
C SER A 231 -5.19 14.74 24.08
N THR A 232 -5.48 16.03 24.29
CA THR A 232 -6.83 16.53 24.60
C THR A 232 -7.42 17.25 23.40
N VAL A 233 -8.71 17.03 23.13
CA VAL A 233 -9.51 17.73 22.11
C VAL A 233 -10.78 18.30 22.74
N GLY A 234 -11.37 19.33 22.13
CA GLY A 234 -12.60 19.95 22.65
C GLY A 234 -13.82 19.06 22.43
N SER A 235 -14.11 18.70 21.18
CA SER A 235 -15.21 17.80 20.86
C SER A 235 -14.91 16.89 19.68
N ILE A 236 -15.70 15.83 19.54
CA ILE A 236 -15.67 14.92 18.40
C ILE A 236 -17.10 14.68 17.93
N THR A 237 -17.39 15.06 16.69
CA THR A 237 -18.66 14.83 16.01
C THR A 237 -18.43 13.87 14.84
N VAL A 238 -19.05 12.69 14.90
CA VAL A 238 -19.03 11.72 13.80
C VAL A 238 -20.41 11.68 13.16
N SER A 239 -20.54 12.36 12.03
CA SER A 239 -21.77 12.41 11.23
C SER A 239 -21.83 11.28 10.19
N ASN A 240 -20.67 10.83 9.72
CA ASN A 240 -20.51 9.73 8.77
C ASN A 240 -19.09 9.16 8.93
N GLY A 241 -18.91 7.84 8.81
CA GLY A 241 -17.61 7.19 8.99
C GLY A 241 -17.38 6.62 10.39
N THR A 242 -16.12 6.40 10.76
CA THR A 242 -15.72 5.77 12.03
C THR A 242 -14.41 6.37 12.53
N ILE A 243 -14.37 6.71 13.82
CA ILE A 243 -13.14 7.08 14.53
C ILE A 243 -12.83 5.99 15.55
N ILE A 244 -11.65 5.41 15.46
CA ILE A 244 -11.04 4.62 16.53
C ILE A 244 -10.12 5.55 17.29
N SER A 245 -10.33 5.70 18.60
CA SER A 245 -9.53 6.60 19.44
C SER A 245 -8.71 5.82 20.44
N ASP A 246 -7.44 6.21 20.60
CA ASP A 246 -6.49 5.64 21.55
C ASP A 246 -5.64 6.77 22.17
N SER A 247 -5.54 6.82 23.49
CA SER A 247 -4.86 7.91 24.23
C SER A 247 -5.33 9.33 23.88
N LEU A 248 -6.62 9.52 23.60
CA LEU A 248 -7.24 10.83 23.37
C LEU A 248 -8.26 11.13 24.49
N VAL A 249 -8.25 12.36 25.00
CA VAL A 249 -9.20 12.87 25.99
C VAL A 249 -10.10 13.91 25.31
N VAL A 250 -11.41 13.80 25.48
CA VAL A 250 -12.37 14.81 25.01
C VAL A 250 -12.84 15.61 26.23
N GLN A 251 -12.68 16.93 26.23
CA GLN A 251 -12.98 17.79 27.37
C GLN A 251 -13.73 19.07 26.99
#